data_AF-A0A5E3XJR8-F1
#
_entry.id   AF-A0A5E3XJR8-F1
#
_cell.length_a   1.000
_cell.length_b   1.000
_cell.length_c   1.000
_cell.angle_alpha   90.00
_cell.angle_beta   90.00
_cell.angle_gamma   90.00
#
_symmetry.space_group_name_H-M   'P 1'
#
loop_
_entity.id
_entity.type
_entity.pdbx_description
1 polymer ?
#
loop_
_entity_poly.entity_id
_entity_poly.type
_entity_poly.pdbx_seq_one_letter_code
_entity_poly.pdbx_strand_id
1 'polypeptide(L)'
;MPPIIPLLPAPGAPLVTPVVAGTANTQALVTAQFDTWLIYLNGLSPFYAGDFGPIRQLMLEWMELEHRGELGPRLNQFPALADFNSSMDAVLLAAVDTLKKHPSGINTMPVFIADVFTLYGLRLACAKQELGRFEDGVALVADVRRHMEHINDLVAFLAPRMRWEHYAQPRARESVAGLVGSVFATLGLLRNLAGKKETWYDRLQAPETFGYLDIVYSVLERQPLPRADADVNFNAILTVAERLSGPICFAEQQLAWVKHLKSIGLVSRSELKLSTRQLVALRAPAAMNVEMAVRCWRTECDQEYNPLKVKRCSRCKRVWYCSQECVRLYATLFAIRSSSRTDIKRLRDWPEKHRPVCTTLKLIQETLADEARQEEFKPWYRVL
;
A
#
# COMPACT_ATOMS: atom_id res chain seq x y z
N MET A 1 13.09 17.62 -37.33
CA MET A 1 12.71 16.37 -36.64
C MET A 1 11.19 16.36 -36.48
N PRO A 2 10.46 15.43 -37.11
CA PRO A 2 9.01 15.34 -36.91
C PRO A 2 8.71 14.70 -35.53
N PRO A 3 7.57 15.04 -34.89
CA PRO A 3 7.20 14.47 -33.60
C PRO A 3 6.72 13.02 -33.76
N ILE A 4 7.27 12.13 -32.93
CA ILE A 4 6.81 10.74 -32.78
C ILE A 4 5.46 10.78 -32.03
N ILE A 5 4.38 10.44 -32.73
CA ILE A 5 3.07 10.20 -32.12
C ILE A 5 3.05 8.73 -31.66
N PRO A 6 2.81 8.43 -30.37
CA PRO A 6 2.64 7.05 -29.94
C PRO A 6 1.30 6.52 -30.48
N LEU A 7 1.37 5.55 -31.39
CA LEU A 7 0.24 4.78 -31.88
C LEU A 7 -0.42 4.04 -30.71
N LEU A 8 -1.69 4.37 -30.43
CA LEU A 8 -2.55 3.54 -29.60
C LEU A 8 -2.81 2.21 -30.32
N PRO A 9 -2.79 1.05 -29.63
CA PRO A 9 -3.15 -0.21 -30.25
C PRO A 9 -4.63 -0.22 -30.65
N ALA A 10 -4.91 -0.81 -31.81
CA ALA A 10 -6.25 -0.93 -32.37
C ALA A 10 -7.19 -1.72 -31.42
N PRO A 11 -8.49 -1.36 -31.37
CA PRO A 11 -9.47 -2.10 -30.58
C PRO A 11 -9.65 -3.49 -31.20
N GLY A 12 -9.25 -4.53 -30.47
CA GLY A 12 -9.29 -5.93 -30.93
C GLY A 12 -7.93 -6.64 -30.95
N ALA A 13 -6.83 -5.96 -30.62
CA ALA A 13 -5.57 -6.67 -30.36
C ALA A 13 -5.68 -7.45 -29.03
N PRO A 14 -5.35 -8.76 -28.99
CA PRO A 14 -5.28 -9.49 -27.73
C PRO A 14 -4.27 -8.77 -26.82
N LEU A 15 -4.73 -8.37 -25.64
CA LEU A 15 -3.88 -7.83 -24.60
C LEU A 15 -2.79 -8.87 -24.34
N VAL A 16 -1.56 -8.46 -24.62
CA VAL A 16 -0.29 -9.07 -24.23
C VAL A 16 -0.50 -10.07 -23.09
N THR A 17 -0.54 -11.35 -23.45
CA THR A 17 -0.20 -12.43 -22.54
C THR A 17 1.13 -12.02 -21.93
N PRO A 18 1.30 -11.97 -20.59
CA PRO A 18 2.65 -11.98 -20.06
C PRO A 18 3.27 -13.28 -20.58
N VAL A 19 4.19 -13.13 -21.54
CA VAL A 19 5.07 -14.20 -21.98
C VAL A 19 5.89 -14.57 -20.75
N VAL A 20 5.40 -15.52 -19.96
CA VAL A 20 6.28 -16.47 -19.29
C VAL A 20 6.44 -17.59 -20.30
N ALA A 21 7.58 -17.57 -20.99
CA ALA A 21 7.95 -18.55 -21.97
C ALA A 21 7.71 -19.97 -21.43
N GLY A 22 7.12 -20.82 -22.26
CA GLY A 22 6.84 -22.20 -21.94
C GLY A 22 8.11 -22.97 -21.63
N THR A 23 8.08 -23.69 -20.51
CA THR A 23 8.67 -25.02 -20.30
C THR A 23 7.79 -25.72 -19.26
N ALA A 24 7.83 -27.06 -19.19
CA ALA A 24 7.12 -27.85 -18.17
C ALA A 24 7.37 -27.39 -16.71
N ASN A 25 8.38 -26.54 -16.48
CA ASN A 25 8.68 -25.92 -15.19
C ASN A 25 7.69 -24.82 -14.75
N THR A 26 6.96 -24.17 -15.67
CA THR A 26 5.99 -23.13 -15.31
C THR A 26 4.67 -23.71 -14.80
N GLN A 27 4.24 -24.85 -15.36
CA GLN A 27 3.08 -25.60 -14.84
C GLN A 27 3.38 -26.18 -13.45
N ALA A 28 4.54 -26.84 -13.29
CA ALA A 28 4.95 -27.38 -11.98
C ALA A 28 5.06 -26.31 -10.86
N LEU A 29 5.31 -25.05 -11.22
CA LEU A 29 5.37 -23.94 -10.25
C LEU A 29 3.99 -23.49 -9.75
N VAL A 30 2.96 -23.60 -10.59
CA VAL A 30 1.57 -23.18 -10.28
C VAL A 30 0.88 -24.25 -9.42
N THR A 31 1.06 -25.54 -9.71
CA THR A 31 0.51 -26.64 -8.91
C THR A 31 1.10 -26.70 -7.50
N ALA A 32 2.42 -26.49 -7.37
CA ALA A 32 3.09 -26.43 -6.06
C ALA A 32 2.59 -25.27 -5.18
N GLN A 33 2.11 -24.18 -5.80
CA GLN A 33 1.51 -23.07 -5.08
C GLN A 33 0.11 -23.42 -4.57
N PHE A 34 -0.73 -24.13 -5.35
CA PHE A 34 -2.05 -24.56 -4.88
C PHE A 34 -1.99 -25.59 -3.75
N ASP A 35 -1.06 -26.55 -3.79
CA ASP A 35 -0.81 -27.46 -2.67
C ASP A 35 -0.48 -26.70 -1.37
N THR A 36 0.38 -25.69 -1.50
CA THR A 36 0.77 -24.82 -0.38
C THR A 36 -0.43 -24.05 0.18
N TRP A 37 -1.31 -23.54 -0.68
CA TRP A 37 -2.54 -22.88 -0.26
C TRP A 37 -3.48 -23.83 0.47
N LEU A 38 -3.67 -25.05 -0.04
CA LEU A 38 -4.51 -26.06 0.61
C LEU A 38 -3.98 -26.41 2.00
N ILE A 39 -2.66 -26.50 2.18
CA ILE A 39 -2.04 -26.69 3.50
C ILE A 39 -2.39 -25.53 4.44
N TYR A 40 -2.30 -24.28 3.99
CA TYR A 40 -2.68 -23.13 4.82
C TYR A 40 -4.17 -23.14 5.18
N LEU A 41 -5.05 -23.33 4.20
CA LEU A 41 -6.50 -23.34 4.41
C LEU A 41 -6.91 -24.46 5.39
N ASN A 42 -6.37 -25.66 5.21
CA ASN A 42 -6.62 -26.77 6.12
C ASN A 42 -6.06 -26.50 7.52
N GLY A 43 -4.87 -25.89 7.63
CA GLY A 43 -4.27 -25.49 8.91
C GLY A 43 -5.03 -24.40 9.65
N LEU A 44 -5.71 -23.48 8.94
CA LEU A 44 -6.51 -22.41 9.53
C LEU A 44 -7.91 -22.91 9.97
N SER A 45 -8.47 -23.91 9.29
CA SER A 45 -9.82 -24.44 9.53
C SER A 45 -10.18 -24.78 10.98
N PRO A 46 -9.29 -25.31 11.85
CA PRO A 46 -9.66 -25.65 13.22
C PRO A 46 -9.72 -24.43 14.15
N PHE A 47 -9.14 -23.30 13.75
CA PHE A 47 -8.92 -22.14 14.62
C PHE A 47 -9.84 -20.96 14.33
N TYR A 48 -10.51 -20.97 13.17
CA TYR A 48 -11.36 -19.88 12.72
C TYR A 48 -12.71 -20.41 12.28
N ALA A 49 -13.78 -19.84 12.84
CA ALA A 49 -15.13 -20.07 12.39
C ALA A 49 -15.36 -19.26 11.09
N GLY A 50 -14.96 -19.83 9.95
CA GLY A 50 -15.09 -19.21 8.64
C GLY A 50 -15.26 -20.26 7.55
N ASP A 51 -16.02 -19.93 6.50
CA ASP A 51 -16.21 -20.82 5.37
C ASP A 51 -15.06 -20.68 4.37
N PHE A 52 -14.12 -21.62 4.42
CA PHE A 52 -13.01 -21.72 3.46
C PHE A 52 -13.35 -22.62 2.26
N GLY A 53 -14.53 -23.23 2.25
CA GLY A 53 -14.96 -24.25 1.29
C GLY A 53 -14.89 -23.78 -0.17
N PRO A 54 -15.49 -22.62 -0.53
CA PRO A 54 -15.48 -22.12 -1.90
C PRO A 54 -14.07 -21.93 -2.48
N ILE A 55 -13.13 -21.35 -1.72
CA ILE A 55 -11.75 -21.16 -2.18
C ILE A 55 -11.00 -22.48 -2.22
N ARG A 56 -11.17 -23.34 -1.21
CA ARG A 56 -10.54 -24.68 -1.18
C ARG A 56 -10.97 -25.51 -2.40
N GLN A 57 -12.26 -25.53 -2.72
CA GLN A 57 -12.81 -26.26 -3.85
C GLN A 57 -12.28 -25.71 -5.18
N LEU A 58 -12.23 -24.38 -5.32
CA LEU A 58 -11.66 -23.74 -6.50
C LEU A 58 -10.19 -24.15 -6.74
N MET A 59 -9.36 -24.20 -5.69
CA MET A 59 -7.97 -24.64 -5.82
C MET A 59 -7.86 -26.10 -6.26
N LEU A 60 -8.69 -27.00 -5.71
CA LEU A 60 -8.73 -28.41 -6.09
C LEU A 60 -9.14 -28.59 -7.57
N GLU A 61 -10.17 -27.87 -8.00
CA GLU A 61 -10.62 -27.90 -9.39
C GLU A 61 -9.56 -27.38 -10.36
N TRP A 62 -8.87 -26.29 -10.00
CA TRP A 62 -7.78 -25.74 -10.83
C TRP A 62 -6.56 -26.66 -10.91
N MET A 63 -6.22 -27.39 -9.84
CA MET A 63 -5.19 -28.42 -9.89
C MET A 63 -5.59 -29.57 -10.85
N GLU A 64 -6.85 -30.00 -10.83
CA GLU A 64 -7.34 -31.06 -11.72
C GLU A 64 -7.36 -30.60 -13.19
N LEU A 65 -7.78 -29.37 -13.45
CA LEU A 65 -7.77 -28.76 -14.79
C LEU A 65 -6.34 -28.63 -15.33
N GLU A 66 -5.38 -28.24 -14.47
CA GLU A 66 -3.97 -28.19 -14.84
C GLU A 66 -3.44 -29.58 -15.20
N HIS A 67 -3.79 -30.62 -14.42
CA HIS A 67 -3.39 -32.00 -14.72
C HIS A 67 -3.92 -32.48 -16.08
N ARG A 68 -5.08 -31.97 -16.51
CA ARG A 68 -5.69 -32.22 -17.83
C ARG A 68 -5.13 -31.34 -18.95
N GLY A 69 -4.23 -30.40 -18.65
CA GLY A 69 -3.67 -29.46 -19.62
C GLY A 69 -4.66 -28.40 -20.10
N GLU A 70 -5.75 -28.15 -19.35
CA GLU A 70 -6.73 -27.14 -19.69
C GLU A 70 -6.21 -25.74 -19.33
N LEU A 71 -6.36 -24.78 -20.26
CA LEU A 71 -5.76 -23.45 -20.12
C LEU A 71 -6.65 -22.48 -19.35
N GLY A 72 -6.11 -21.97 -18.24
CA GLY A 72 -6.41 -20.67 -17.65
C GLY A 72 -7.72 -20.55 -16.86
N PRO A 73 -7.78 -19.58 -15.93
CA PRO A 73 -8.97 -19.32 -15.13
C PRO A 73 -10.10 -18.76 -15.99
N ARG A 74 -11.30 -19.34 -15.86
CA ARG A 74 -12.53 -18.89 -16.52
C ARG A 74 -13.57 -18.47 -15.50
N LEU A 75 -14.44 -17.53 -15.86
CA LEU A 75 -15.46 -17.01 -14.94
C LEU A 75 -16.36 -18.12 -14.40
N ASN A 76 -16.75 -19.08 -15.24
CA ASN A 76 -17.62 -20.20 -14.85
C ASN A 76 -16.98 -21.22 -13.90
N GLN A 77 -15.67 -21.13 -13.65
CA GLN A 77 -14.97 -21.94 -12.65
C GLN A 77 -15.04 -21.30 -11.26
N PHE A 78 -15.29 -20.00 -11.18
CA PHE A 78 -15.40 -19.34 -9.88
C PHE A 78 -16.75 -19.69 -9.22
N PRO A 79 -16.79 -19.82 -7.87
CA PRO A 79 -18.05 -19.95 -7.13
C PRO A 79 -18.99 -18.77 -7.36
N ALA A 80 -20.24 -18.86 -6.89
CA ALA A 80 -21.13 -17.70 -6.88
C ALA A 80 -20.49 -16.52 -6.14
N LEU A 81 -20.74 -15.29 -6.61
CA LEU A 81 -20.05 -14.09 -6.13
C LEU A 81 -20.17 -13.87 -4.61
N ALA A 82 -21.34 -14.16 -4.05
CA ALA A 82 -21.59 -14.05 -2.61
C ALA A 82 -20.71 -15.02 -1.80
N ASP A 83 -20.70 -16.30 -2.19
CA ASP A 83 -19.93 -17.35 -1.51
C ASP A 83 -18.43 -17.10 -1.65
N PHE A 84 -17.99 -16.69 -2.83
CA PHE A 84 -16.60 -16.33 -3.09
C PHE A 84 -16.14 -15.17 -2.22
N ASN A 85 -16.89 -14.06 -2.20
CA ASN A 85 -16.52 -12.89 -1.39
C ASN A 85 -16.50 -13.22 0.11
N SER A 86 -17.50 -13.96 0.60
CA SER A 86 -17.55 -14.40 2.00
C SER A 86 -16.32 -15.25 2.38
N SER A 87 -15.97 -16.20 1.52
CA SER A 87 -14.83 -17.08 1.73
C SER A 87 -13.50 -16.33 1.64
N MET A 88 -13.36 -15.40 0.68
CA MET A 88 -12.20 -14.53 0.54
C MET A 88 -11.95 -13.67 1.78
N ASP A 89 -13.00 -13.00 2.28
CA ASP A 89 -12.92 -12.17 3.48
C ASP A 89 -12.50 -13.04 4.69
N ALA A 90 -13.08 -14.24 4.84
CA ALA A 90 -12.71 -15.18 5.90
C ALA A 90 -11.24 -15.63 5.81
N VAL A 91 -10.74 -15.98 4.63
CA VAL A 91 -9.35 -16.41 4.42
C VAL A 91 -8.37 -15.28 4.74
N LEU A 92 -8.62 -14.07 4.23
CA LEU A 92 -7.77 -12.91 4.45
C LEU A 92 -7.71 -12.55 5.95
N LEU A 93 -8.86 -12.50 6.62
CA LEU A 93 -8.94 -12.23 8.05
C LEU A 93 -8.15 -13.27 8.85
N ALA A 94 -8.39 -14.55 8.61
CA ALA A 94 -7.72 -15.64 9.34
C ALA A 94 -6.19 -15.63 9.12
N ALA A 95 -5.73 -15.39 7.90
CA ALA A 95 -4.31 -15.33 7.57
C ALA A 95 -3.62 -14.12 8.22
N VAL A 96 -4.25 -12.95 8.17
CA VAL A 96 -3.74 -11.71 8.80
C VAL A 96 -3.66 -11.86 10.32
N ASP A 97 -4.73 -12.33 10.96
CA ASP A 97 -4.76 -12.54 12.41
C ASP A 97 -3.71 -13.56 12.86
N THR A 98 -3.53 -14.63 12.09
CA THR A 98 -2.52 -15.66 12.37
C THR A 98 -1.11 -15.07 12.29
N LEU A 99 -0.81 -14.26 11.27
CA LEU A 99 0.51 -13.61 11.16
C LEU A 99 0.76 -12.62 12.31
N LYS A 100 -0.27 -11.86 12.71
CA LYS A 100 -0.17 -10.92 13.84
C LYS A 100 0.08 -11.65 15.16
N LYS A 101 -0.55 -12.80 15.38
CA LYS A 101 -0.38 -13.65 16.58
C LYS A 101 0.93 -14.44 16.56
N HIS A 102 1.37 -14.89 15.39
CA HIS A 102 2.55 -15.75 15.22
C HIS A 102 3.55 -15.16 14.21
N PRO A 103 4.41 -14.22 14.65
CA PRO A 103 5.40 -13.57 13.80
C PRO A 103 6.38 -14.50 13.08
N SER A 104 6.53 -15.75 13.52
CA SER A 104 7.35 -16.76 12.83
C SER A 104 6.87 -17.04 11.40
N GLY A 105 5.58 -16.79 11.11
CA GLY A 105 5.00 -16.91 9.77
C GLY A 105 5.37 -15.80 8.79
N ILE A 106 6.18 -14.81 9.18
CA ILE A 106 6.52 -13.64 8.35
C ILE A 106 7.20 -14.01 7.02
N ASN A 107 7.86 -15.16 6.95
CA ASN A 107 8.55 -15.59 5.74
C ASN A 107 7.62 -16.16 4.66
N THR A 108 6.39 -16.55 4.98
CA THR A 108 5.52 -17.24 4.03
C THR A 108 4.10 -16.69 3.98
N MET A 109 3.52 -16.32 5.13
CA MET A 109 2.15 -15.84 5.22
C MET A 109 1.89 -14.55 4.41
N PRO A 110 2.83 -13.57 4.32
CA PRO A 110 2.63 -12.42 3.44
C PRO A 110 2.42 -12.79 1.97
N VAL A 111 3.11 -13.82 1.47
CA VAL A 111 2.95 -14.28 0.07
C VAL A 111 1.54 -14.85 -0.11
N PHE A 112 1.11 -15.75 0.79
CA PHE A 112 -0.24 -16.34 0.76
C PHE A 112 -1.35 -15.27 0.80
N ILE A 113 -1.22 -14.24 1.64
CA ILE A 113 -2.19 -13.13 1.71
C ILE A 113 -2.26 -12.36 0.38
N ALA A 114 -1.11 -12.09 -0.24
CA ALA A 114 -1.04 -11.36 -1.52
C ALA A 114 -1.66 -12.16 -2.67
N ASP A 115 -1.38 -13.45 -2.66
CA ASP A 115 -1.86 -14.47 -3.57
C ASP A 115 -3.38 -14.59 -3.51
N VAL A 116 -3.96 -14.68 -2.29
CA VAL A 116 -5.40 -14.63 -2.05
C VAL A 116 -5.99 -13.33 -2.59
N PHE A 117 -5.42 -12.16 -2.28
CA PHE A 117 -5.92 -10.89 -2.84
C PHE A 117 -5.83 -10.82 -4.38
N THR A 118 -4.82 -11.45 -4.98
CA THR A 118 -4.66 -11.52 -6.43
C THR A 118 -5.73 -12.39 -7.08
N LEU A 119 -6.16 -13.47 -6.41
CA LEU A 119 -7.29 -14.29 -6.84
C LEU A 119 -8.60 -13.49 -6.95
N TYR A 120 -8.84 -12.55 -6.03
CA TYR A 120 -9.96 -11.62 -6.12
C TYR A 120 -9.86 -10.74 -7.38
N GLY A 121 -8.67 -10.15 -7.63
CA GLY A 121 -8.44 -9.35 -8.82
C GLY A 121 -8.62 -10.12 -10.13
N LEU A 122 -8.21 -11.40 -10.13
CA LEU A 122 -8.33 -12.31 -11.26
C LEU A 122 -9.80 -12.58 -11.61
N ARG A 123 -10.66 -12.86 -10.62
CA ARG A 123 -12.10 -13.04 -10.86
C ARG A 123 -12.71 -11.84 -11.60
N LEU A 124 -12.40 -10.63 -11.11
CA LEU A 124 -12.90 -9.39 -11.72
C LEU A 124 -12.39 -9.19 -13.15
N ALA A 125 -11.14 -9.59 -13.42
CA ALA A 125 -10.57 -9.56 -14.76
C ALA A 125 -11.27 -10.55 -15.70
N CYS A 126 -11.47 -11.81 -15.26
CA CYS A 126 -12.21 -12.83 -16.01
C CYS A 126 -13.64 -12.36 -16.31
N ALA A 127 -14.35 -11.84 -15.31
CA ALA A 127 -15.69 -11.27 -15.49
C ALA A 127 -15.70 -10.18 -16.56
N LYS A 128 -14.77 -9.22 -16.45
CA LYS A 128 -14.68 -8.10 -17.39
C LYS A 128 -14.35 -8.55 -18.81
N GLN A 129 -13.51 -9.57 -18.96
CA GLN A 129 -13.11 -10.13 -20.24
C GLN A 129 -14.23 -10.93 -20.90
N GLU A 130 -14.92 -11.79 -20.15
CA GLU A 130 -15.94 -12.71 -20.69
C GLU A 130 -17.31 -12.04 -20.85
N LEU A 131 -17.71 -11.16 -19.93
CA LEU A 131 -19.02 -10.49 -19.95
C LEU A 131 -18.96 -9.09 -20.57
N GLY A 132 -17.77 -8.54 -20.82
CA GLY A 132 -17.57 -7.12 -21.20
C GLY A 132 -17.85 -6.12 -20.08
N ARG A 133 -18.33 -6.58 -18.92
CA ARG A 133 -18.70 -5.79 -17.73
C ARG A 133 -18.36 -6.57 -16.46
N PHE A 134 -18.38 -5.91 -15.31
CA PHE A 134 -18.29 -6.62 -14.03
C PHE A 134 -19.60 -7.40 -13.77
N GLU A 135 -19.52 -8.44 -12.94
CA GLU A 135 -20.69 -9.18 -12.48
C GLU A 135 -21.72 -8.25 -11.81
N ASP A 136 -23.00 -8.59 -11.92
CA ASP A 136 -24.07 -7.80 -11.29
C ASP A 136 -23.87 -7.81 -9.76
N GLY A 137 -23.95 -6.64 -9.13
CA GLY A 137 -23.68 -6.46 -7.69
C GLY A 137 -22.24 -6.05 -7.36
N VAL A 138 -21.30 -6.08 -8.30
CA VAL A 138 -19.92 -5.60 -8.08
C VAL A 138 -19.85 -4.08 -8.12
N ALA A 139 -19.50 -3.47 -7.00
CA ALA A 139 -19.15 -2.07 -6.86
C ALA A 139 -17.62 -1.96 -6.73
N LEU A 140 -16.90 -2.08 -7.85
CA LEU A 140 -15.43 -2.24 -7.92
C LEU A 140 -14.62 -1.50 -6.84
N VAL A 141 -14.85 -0.19 -6.66
CA VAL A 141 -14.09 0.60 -5.67
C VAL A 141 -14.44 0.19 -4.23
N ALA A 142 -15.72 0.02 -3.92
CA ALA A 142 -16.16 -0.36 -2.59
C ALA A 142 -15.72 -1.79 -2.24
N ASP A 143 -15.81 -2.72 -3.19
CA ASP A 143 -15.39 -4.10 -2.98
C ASP A 143 -13.87 -4.23 -2.84
N VAL A 144 -13.07 -3.50 -3.64
CA VAL A 144 -11.62 -3.46 -3.46
C VAL A 144 -11.25 -2.90 -2.09
N ARG A 145 -11.91 -1.82 -1.64
CA ARG A 145 -11.66 -1.26 -0.30
C ARG A 145 -11.92 -2.30 0.79
N ARG A 146 -13.08 -2.97 0.74
CA ARG A 146 -13.47 -4.02 1.69
C ARG A 146 -12.40 -5.12 1.79
N HIS A 147 -12.01 -5.72 0.67
CA HIS A 147 -11.00 -6.80 0.70
C HIS A 147 -9.59 -6.28 1.07
N MET A 148 -9.29 -5.00 0.82
CA MET A 148 -8.06 -4.38 1.28
C MET A 148 -8.03 -4.09 2.78
N GLU A 149 -9.17 -4.04 3.49
CA GLU A 149 -9.20 -3.67 4.93
C GLU A 149 -8.30 -4.57 5.77
N HIS A 150 -8.35 -5.89 5.56
CA HIS A 150 -7.49 -6.84 6.28
C HIS A 150 -6.00 -6.66 5.93
N ILE A 151 -5.69 -6.40 4.66
CA ILE A 151 -4.31 -6.18 4.22
C ILE A 151 -3.77 -4.86 4.78
N ASN A 152 -4.60 -3.83 4.82
CA ASN A 152 -4.28 -2.53 5.37
C ASN A 152 -4.02 -2.62 6.88
N ASP A 153 -4.81 -3.40 7.63
CA ASP A 153 -4.55 -3.69 9.04
C ASP A 153 -3.21 -4.42 9.23
N LEU A 154 -2.89 -5.41 8.38
CA LEU A 154 -1.58 -6.06 8.40
C LEU A 154 -0.44 -5.07 8.10
N VAL A 155 -0.63 -4.19 7.12
CA VAL A 155 0.37 -3.18 6.75
C VAL A 155 0.60 -2.19 7.89
N ALA A 156 -0.45 -1.74 8.57
CA ALA A 156 -0.35 -0.91 9.77
C ALA A 156 0.40 -1.64 10.91
N PHE A 157 0.20 -2.95 11.04
CA PHE A 157 0.97 -3.78 11.98
C PHE A 157 2.45 -3.90 11.59
N LEU A 158 2.77 -4.15 10.31
CA LEU A 158 4.12 -4.40 9.83
C LEU A 158 4.97 -3.13 9.74
N ALA A 159 4.41 -2.01 9.29
CA ALA A 159 5.14 -0.76 9.04
C ALA A 159 6.09 -0.32 10.17
N PRO A 160 5.66 -0.24 11.45
CA PRO A 160 6.56 0.11 12.55
C PRO A 160 7.55 -1.00 12.92
N ARG A 161 7.27 -2.25 12.52
CA ARG A 161 8.02 -3.46 12.91
C ARG A 161 9.08 -3.88 11.92
N MET A 162 9.03 -3.43 10.66
CA MET A 162 9.99 -3.83 9.60
C MET A 162 11.46 -3.54 9.90
N ARG A 163 11.74 -2.70 10.91
CA ARG A 163 13.10 -2.38 11.38
C ARG A 163 13.53 -3.17 12.62
N TRP A 164 12.63 -3.94 13.23
CA TRP A 164 12.94 -4.81 14.36
C TRP A 164 13.70 -6.04 13.87
N GLU A 165 14.60 -6.57 14.68
CA GLU A 165 15.53 -7.65 14.30
C GLU A 165 14.84 -8.84 13.61
N HIS A 166 13.72 -9.31 14.17
CA HIS A 166 12.93 -10.43 13.61
C HIS A 166 12.39 -10.16 12.20
N TYR A 167 11.89 -8.95 11.94
CA TYR A 167 11.32 -8.56 10.64
C TYR A 167 12.36 -7.97 9.69
N ALA A 168 13.54 -7.59 10.21
CA ALA A 168 14.63 -7.04 9.44
C ALA A 168 15.45 -8.11 8.70
N GLN A 169 15.12 -9.39 8.90
CA GLN A 169 15.76 -10.51 8.22
C GLN A 169 15.52 -10.45 6.70
N PRO A 170 16.53 -10.85 5.88
CA PRO A 170 16.44 -10.97 4.43
C PRO A 170 15.10 -11.54 3.91
N ARG A 171 14.75 -12.75 4.35
CA ARG A 171 13.56 -13.47 3.88
C ARG A 171 12.26 -12.78 4.29
N ALA A 172 12.18 -12.27 5.52
CA ALA A 172 10.99 -11.55 5.98
C ALA A 172 10.73 -10.30 5.11
N ARG A 173 11.79 -9.58 4.73
CA ARG A 173 11.70 -8.42 3.84
C ARG A 173 11.32 -8.79 2.42
N GLU A 174 11.88 -9.88 1.88
CA GLU A 174 11.49 -10.40 0.57
C GLU A 174 10.00 -10.75 0.52
N SER A 175 9.51 -11.48 1.53
CA SER A 175 8.10 -11.88 1.58
C SER A 175 7.16 -10.69 1.73
N VAL A 176 7.51 -9.71 2.57
CA VAL A 176 6.73 -8.47 2.70
C VAL A 176 6.80 -7.61 1.43
N ALA A 177 7.94 -7.56 0.75
CA ALA A 177 8.07 -6.88 -0.54
C ALA A 177 7.23 -7.59 -1.62
N GLY A 178 7.19 -8.93 -1.61
CA GLY A 178 6.32 -9.75 -2.45
C GLY A 178 4.84 -9.43 -2.20
N LEU A 179 4.42 -9.36 -0.93
CA LEU A 179 3.07 -8.94 -0.54
C LEU A 179 2.70 -7.59 -1.17
N VAL A 180 3.51 -6.56 -0.92
CA VAL A 180 3.25 -5.22 -1.44
C VAL A 180 3.28 -5.18 -2.97
N GLY A 181 4.22 -5.89 -3.59
CA GLY A 181 4.36 -5.99 -5.04
C GLY A 181 3.15 -6.60 -5.71
N SER A 182 2.68 -7.75 -5.23
CA SER A 182 1.51 -8.45 -5.79
C SER A 182 0.22 -7.66 -5.56
N VAL A 183 0.02 -7.08 -4.37
CA VAL A 183 -1.13 -6.20 -4.10
C VAL A 183 -1.14 -5.02 -5.09
N PHE A 184 0.01 -4.38 -5.32
CA PHE A 184 0.08 -3.24 -6.24
C PHE A 184 -0.07 -3.63 -7.71
N ALA A 185 0.43 -4.79 -8.13
CA ALA A 185 0.19 -5.33 -9.46
C ALA A 185 -1.31 -5.57 -9.68
N THR A 186 -1.98 -6.18 -8.69
CA THR A 186 -3.42 -6.41 -8.70
C THR A 186 -4.21 -5.10 -8.75
N LEU A 187 -3.84 -4.10 -7.94
CA LEU A 187 -4.46 -2.77 -8.02
C LEU A 187 -4.22 -2.08 -9.36
N GLY A 188 -3.06 -2.26 -9.97
CA GLY A 188 -2.74 -1.76 -11.31
C GLY A 188 -3.59 -2.41 -12.40
N LEU A 189 -3.81 -3.72 -12.31
CA LEU A 189 -4.74 -4.46 -13.17
C LEU A 189 -6.17 -3.91 -13.02
N LEU A 190 -6.69 -3.84 -11.79
CA LEU A 190 -8.04 -3.36 -11.52
C LEU A 190 -8.24 -1.91 -11.93
N ARG A 191 -7.22 -1.05 -11.76
CA ARG A 191 -7.20 0.30 -12.31
C ARG A 191 -7.38 0.32 -13.82
N ASN A 192 -6.73 -0.60 -14.54
CA ASN A 192 -6.83 -0.66 -16.00
C ASN A 192 -8.22 -1.10 -16.47
N LEU A 193 -8.90 -1.92 -15.69
CA LEU A 193 -10.29 -2.34 -15.90
C LEU A 193 -11.30 -1.25 -15.51
N ALA A 194 -10.91 -0.35 -14.60
CA ALA A 194 -11.73 0.79 -14.20
C ALA A 194 -11.82 1.87 -15.29
N GLY A 195 -13.01 2.43 -15.50
CA GLY A 195 -13.24 3.48 -16.50
C GLY A 195 -12.68 4.87 -16.14
N LYS A 196 -12.41 5.16 -14.87
CA LYS A 196 -11.84 6.44 -14.38
C LYS A 196 -10.49 6.18 -13.72
N LYS A 197 -9.40 6.23 -14.48
CA LYS A 197 -8.07 5.75 -14.05
C LYS A 197 -7.30 6.77 -13.20
N GLU A 198 -7.67 8.03 -13.30
CA GLU A 198 -6.96 9.18 -12.73
C GLU A 198 -7.19 9.26 -11.21
N THR A 199 -8.44 9.09 -10.77
CA THR A 199 -8.84 9.15 -9.35
C THR A 199 -8.91 7.77 -8.68
N TRP A 200 -8.35 6.74 -9.31
CA TRP A 200 -8.42 5.37 -8.81
C TRP A 200 -7.80 5.23 -7.42
N TYR A 201 -6.52 5.57 -7.28
CA TYR A 201 -5.80 5.42 -6.02
C TYR A 201 -6.35 6.34 -4.93
N ASP A 202 -6.77 7.56 -5.28
CA ASP A 202 -7.39 8.51 -4.36
C ASP A 202 -8.66 7.93 -3.71
N ARG A 203 -9.46 7.18 -4.46
CA ARG A 203 -10.68 6.53 -3.95
C ARG A 203 -10.39 5.33 -3.04
N LEU A 204 -9.18 4.77 -3.09
CA LEU A 204 -8.74 3.66 -2.25
C LEU A 204 -7.99 4.11 -1.00
N GLN A 205 -7.71 5.40 -0.83
CA GLN A 205 -6.98 5.91 0.33
C GLN A 205 -7.76 5.65 1.63
N ALA A 206 -7.02 5.21 2.65
CA ALA A 206 -7.46 5.04 4.03
C ALA A 206 -6.28 5.38 4.96
N PRO A 207 -6.48 5.72 6.24
CA PRO A 207 -5.37 6.05 7.16
C PRO A 207 -4.26 4.99 7.21
N GLU A 208 -4.62 3.73 7.05
CA GLU A 208 -3.71 2.59 7.08
C GLU A 208 -2.84 2.48 5.81
N THR A 209 -3.29 3.05 4.68
CA THR A 209 -2.55 2.98 3.41
C THR A 209 -1.22 3.75 3.45
N PHE A 210 -1.02 4.59 4.46
CA PHE A 210 0.27 5.23 4.71
C PHE A 210 1.36 4.20 5.04
N GLY A 211 1.01 3.10 5.71
CA GLY A 211 1.99 2.09 6.13
C GLY A 211 2.75 1.44 4.95
N TYR A 212 2.15 1.40 3.75
CA TYR A 212 2.80 0.82 2.57
C TYR A 212 4.12 1.54 2.23
N LEU A 213 4.15 2.87 2.32
CA LEU A 213 5.34 3.62 1.96
C LEU A 213 6.46 3.41 2.98
N ASP A 214 6.13 3.31 4.27
CA ASP A 214 7.10 2.98 5.33
C ASP A 214 7.68 1.58 5.17
N ILE A 215 6.87 0.60 4.74
CA ILE A 215 7.33 -0.74 4.40
C ILE A 215 8.32 -0.68 3.22
N VAL A 216 7.95 -0.01 2.12
CA VAL A 216 8.80 0.12 0.93
C VAL A 216 10.14 0.79 1.28
N TYR A 217 10.12 1.84 2.10
CA TYR A 217 11.33 2.49 2.58
C TYR A 217 12.18 1.60 3.49
N SER A 218 11.56 0.82 4.38
CA SER A 218 12.28 -0.12 5.25
C SER A 218 12.97 -1.23 4.44
N VAL A 219 12.34 -1.69 3.36
CA VAL A 219 12.94 -2.65 2.41
C VAL A 219 14.13 -2.03 1.69
N LEU A 220 14.06 -0.75 1.31
CA LEU A 220 15.15 -0.03 0.65
C LEU A 220 16.38 0.26 1.54
N GLU A 221 16.22 0.31 2.86
CA GLU A 221 17.27 0.72 3.79
C GLU A 221 18.47 -0.24 3.84
N ARG A 222 18.28 -1.55 3.63
CA ARG A 222 19.38 -2.52 3.67
C ARG A 222 19.61 -3.11 2.29
N GLN A 223 20.81 -2.85 1.76
CA GLN A 223 21.32 -3.50 0.56
C GLN A 223 22.55 -4.37 0.91
N PRO A 224 22.80 -5.45 0.16
CA PRO A 224 22.05 -5.89 -1.02
C PRO A 224 20.67 -6.44 -0.65
N LEU A 225 19.66 -6.14 -1.49
CA LEU A 225 18.42 -6.91 -1.44
C LEU A 225 18.79 -8.36 -1.76
N PRO A 226 18.35 -9.34 -0.96
CA PRO A 226 18.75 -10.70 -1.23
C PRO A 226 18.04 -11.13 -2.53
N ARG A 227 18.85 -11.66 -3.45
CA ARG A 227 18.48 -12.20 -4.78
C ARG A 227 17.39 -11.43 -5.53
N ALA A 228 17.68 -10.21 -5.96
CA ALA A 228 16.89 -9.54 -7.00
C ALA A 228 17.33 -9.96 -8.42
N ASP A 229 17.26 -11.26 -8.73
CA ASP A 229 17.15 -11.73 -10.12
C ASP A 229 15.69 -11.70 -10.61
N ALA A 230 14.74 -11.27 -9.76
CA ALA A 230 13.34 -11.14 -10.11
C ALA A 230 12.98 -9.69 -10.51
N ASP A 231 12.39 -9.58 -11.70
CA ASP A 231 11.85 -8.45 -12.47
C ASP A 231 10.89 -7.48 -11.77
N VAL A 232 10.90 -7.38 -10.44
CA VAL A 232 10.01 -6.47 -9.74
C VAL A 232 10.52 -5.04 -9.93
N ASN A 233 9.91 -4.34 -10.88
CA ASN A 233 10.21 -2.94 -11.17
C ASN A 233 9.92 -2.08 -9.93
N PHE A 234 10.96 -1.83 -9.14
CA PHE A 234 10.88 -1.06 -7.90
C PHE A 234 10.18 0.30 -8.08
N ASN A 235 10.38 0.94 -9.23
CA ASN A 235 9.75 2.22 -9.52
C ASN A 235 8.22 2.08 -9.64
N ALA A 236 7.72 0.95 -10.13
CA ALA A 236 6.29 0.67 -10.19
C ALA A 236 5.70 0.50 -8.78
N ILE A 237 6.36 -0.28 -7.92
CA ILE A 237 5.94 -0.47 -6.52
C ILE A 237 5.90 0.86 -5.77
N LEU A 238 7.01 1.59 -5.82
CA LEU A 238 7.13 2.89 -5.18
C LEU A 238 6.05 3.87 -5.67
N THR A 239 5.74 3.88 -6.97
CA THR A 239 4.72 4.77 -7.54
C THR A 239 3.33 4.49 -6.97
N VAL A 240 2.96 3.22 -6.79
CA VAL A 240 1.64 2.87 -6.24
C VAL A 240 1.57 3.24 -4.76
N ALA A 241 2.59 2.94 -3.96
CA ALA A 241 2.65 3.34 -2.55
C ALA A 241 2.52 4.86 -2.36
N GLU A 242 3.25 5.64 -3.16
CA GLU A 242 3.18 7.11 -3.12
C GLU A 242 1.79 7.64 -3.51
N ARG A 243 1.13 7.03 -4.50
CA ARG A 243 -0.23 7.40 -4.93
C ARG A 243 -1.30 7.03 -3.90
N LEU A 244 -1.16 5.88 -3.24
CA LEU A 244 -2.05 5.43 -2.16
C LEU A 244 -1.84 6.19 -0.84
N SER A 245 -0.63 6.70 -0.60
CA SER A 245 -0.38 7.54 0.58
C SER A 245 -0.97 8.94 0.42
N GLY A 246 -1.11 9.38 -0.83
CA GLY A 246 -1.49 10.75 -1.13
C GLY A 246 -0.35 11.74 -0.86
N PRO A 247 -0.54 12.99 -1.29
CA PRO A 247 0.52 13.99 -1.39
C PRO A 247 1.20 14.34 -0.07
N ILE A 248 0.38 14.64 0.94
CA ILE A 248 0.84 15.18 2.23
C ILE A 248 1.57 14.07 2.99
N CYS A 249 0.96 12.90 3.12
CA CYS A 249 1.54 11.78 3.85
C CYS A 249 2.82 11.27 3.17
N PHE A 250 2.86 11.21 1.82
CA PHE A 250 4.10 10.92 1.10
C PHE A 250 5.22 11.88 1.51
N ALA A 251 4.97 13.20 1.47
CA ALA A 251 5.99 14.17 1.85
C ALA A 251 6.44 14.02 3.31
N GLU A 252 5.51 13.77 4.24
CA GLU A 252 5.80 13.56 5.66
C GLU A 252 6.66 12.30 5.89
N GLN A 253 6.28 11.16 5.30
CA GLN A 253 7.00 9.89 5.44
C GLN A 253 8.35 9.91 4.75
N GLN A 254 8.47 10.52 3.57
CA GLN A 254 9.76 10.70 2.91
C GLN A 254 10.72 11.55 3.76
N LEU A 255 10.22 12.59 4.43
CA LEU A 255 11.03 13.39 5.37
C LEU A 255 11.42 12.60 6.62
N ALA A 256 10.51 11.79 7.17
CA ALA A 256 10.82 10.89 8.28
C ALA A 256 11.90 9.88 7.89
N TRP A 257 11.80 9.31 6.68
CA TRP A 257 12.80 8.41 6.14
C TRP A 257 14.16 9.09 5.93
N VAL A 258 14.21 10.31 5.37
CA VAL A 258 15.47 11.07 5.24
C VAL A 258 16.11 11.36 6.60
N LYS A 259 15.30 11.71 7.63
CA LYS A 259 15.81 11.86 9.01
C LYS A 259 16.42 10.56 9.52
N HIS A 260 15.79 9.43 9.23
CA HIS A 260 16.32 8.12 9.58
C HIS A 260 17.62 7.80 8.83
N LEU A 261 17.68 7.98 7.51
CA LEU A 261 18.90 7.80 6.69
C LEU A 261 20.07 8.64 7.21
N LYS A 262 19.79 9.86 7.70
CA LYS A 262 20.78 10.70 8.37
C LYS A 262 21.24 10.09 9.70
N SER A 263 20.33 9.56 10.51
CA SER A 263 20.68 8.94 11.80
C SER A 263 21.57 7.70 11.66
N ILE A 264 21.42 6.95 10.56
CA ILE A 264 22.26 5.78 10.26
C ILE A 264 23.48 6.11 9.39
N GLY A 265 23.79 7.39 9.20
CA GLY A 265 25.03 7.85 8.53
C GLY A 265 25.04 7.72 7.00
N LEU A 266 23.91 7.41 6.36
CA LEU A 266 23.83 7.34 4.89
C LEU A 266 23.68 8.72 4.23
N VAL A 267 23.23 9.72 4.98
CA VAL A 267 23.07 11.11 4.53
C VAL A 267 23.73 12.06 5.51
N SER A 268 24.65 12.89 5.03
CA SER A 268 25.25 13.98 5.81
C SER A 268 25.31 15.27 4.99
N ARG A 269 25.86 16.35 5.56
CA ARG A 269 26.07 17.62 4.82
C ARG A 269 27.15 17.50 3.74
N SER A 270 28.10 16.58 3.92
CA SER A 270 29.29 16.42 3.08
C SER A 270 29.29 15.15 2.25
N GLU A 271 28.38 14.20 2.52
CA GLU A 271 28.42 12.87 1.93
C GLU A 271 27.01 12.27 1.77
N LEU A 272 26.78 11.60 0.63
CA LEU A 272 25.57 10.85 0.30
C LEU A 272 25.96 9.42 -0.10
N LYS A 273 25.66 8.43 0.75
CA LYS A 273 25.89 7.00 0.51
C LYS A 273 24.59 6.30 0.14
N LEU A 274 23.95 6.74 -0.94
CA LEU A 274 22.66 6.22 -1.36
C LEU A 274 22.78 5.43 -2.67
N SER A 275 22.08 4.29 -2.74
CA SER A 275 21.96 3.53 -3.99
C SER A 275 21.06 4.26 -5.00
N THR A 276 21.13 3.88 -6.28
CA THR A 276 20.26 4.44 -7.33
C THR A 276 18.77 4.32 -6.98
N ARG A 277 18.35 3.18 -6.39
CA ARG A 277 16.96 2.97 -5.98
C ARG A 277 16.56 3.90 -4.83
N GLN A 278 17.46 4.11 -3.87
CA GLN A 278 17.23 5.06 -2.76
C GLN A 278 17.16 6.50 -3.27
N LEU A 279 17.99 6.88 -4.25
CA LEU A 279 17.92 8.19 -4.88
C LEU A 279 16.61 8.41 -5.64
N VAL A 280 16.11 7.41 -6.37
CA VAL A 280 14.80 7.48 -7.05
C VAL A 280 13.66 7.64 -6.03
N ALA A 281 13.75 6.95 -4.88
CA ALA A 281 12.78 7.08 -3.78
C ALA A 281 12.74 8.47 -3.14
N LEU A 282 13.76 9.31 -3.38
CA LEU A 282 13.81 10.70 -2.93
C LEU A 282 13.21 11.69 -3.95
N ARG A 283 12.52 11.21 -4.99
CA ARG A 283 11.83 12.04 -5.98
C ARG A 283 10.81 12.98 -5.35
N ALA A 284 10.61 14.13 -5.98
CA ALA A 284 9.70 15.14 -5.49
C ALA A 284 8.24 14.70 -5.71
N PRO A 285 7.35 14.87 -4.72
CA PRO A 285 5.97 14.42 -4.87
C PRO A 285 5.19 15.00 -6.07
N ALA A 286 5.42 16.27 -6.47
CA ALA A 286 4.78 16.80 -7.69
C ALA A 286 5.30 16.23 -9.00
N ALA A 287 6.48 15.60 -9.01
CA ALA A 287 6.90 14.88 -10.20
C ALA A 287 5.98 13.67 -10.48
N MET A 288 5.27 13.18 -9.45
CA MET A 288 4.49 11.96 -9.53
C MET A 288 3.00 12.18 -9.72
N ASN A 289 2.48 13.38 -9.46
CA ASN A 289 1.07 13.67 -9.62
C ASN A 289 0.90 15.09 -10.17
N VAL A 290 0.48 15.20 -11.42
CA VAL A 290 0.17 16.49 -12.06
C VAL A 290 -0.90 17.23 -11.25
N GLU A 291 -1.84 16.50 -10.62
CA GLU A 291 -2.82 17.08 -9.70
C GLU A 291 -2.18 17.77 -8.49
N MET A 292 -0.98 17.35 -8.08
CA MET A 292 -0.23 17.97 -6.97
C MET A 292 0.50 19.26 -7.37
N ALA A 293 0.73 19.47 -8.67
CA ALA A 293 1.11 20.76 -9.23
C ALA A 293 -0.11 21.66 -9.51
N VAL A 294 -1.34 21.11 -9.42
CA VAL A 294 -2.60 21.84 -9.64
C VAL A 294 -3.57 21.85 -8.44
N ARG A 295 -3.12 21.49 -7.23
CA ARG A 295 -3.92 21.55 -5.99
C ARG A 295 -3.16 22.17 -4.84
N CYS A 296 -3.89 22.81 -3.92
CA CYS A 296 -3.31 23.40 -2.72
C CYS A 296 -3.06 22.30 -1.69
N TRP A 297 -1.89 22.31 -1.07
CA TRP A 297 -1.49 21.30 -0.10
C TRP A 297 -1.86 21.62 1.34
N ARG A 298 -2.63 22.70 1.59
CA ARG A 298 -3.27 22.89 2.89
C ARG A 298 -4.42 21.87 2.98
N THR A 299 -4.43 21.05 4.02
CA THR A 299 -5.56 20.19 4.36
C THR A 299 -6.83 21.05 4.42
N GLU A 300 -7.93 20.58 3.82
CA GLU A 300 -9.20 21.31 3.81
C GLU A 300 -9.08 22.71 3.16
N CYS A 301 -8.25 22.84 2.13
CA CYS A 301 -8.28 24.02 1.27
C CYS A 301 -9.47 23.95 0.32
N ASP A 302 -10.46 24.79 0.60
CA ASP A 302 -11.64 25.05 -0.21
C ASP A 302 -11.39 26.06 -1.34
N GLN A 303 -10.27 26.77 -1.30
CA GLN A 303 -9.94 27.75 -2.34
C GLN A 303 -9.69 27.10 -3.70
N GLU A 304 -10.33 27.66 -4.71
CA GLU A 304 -10.11 27.32 -6.12
C GLU A 304 -8.62 27.49 -6.47
N TYR A 305 -8.02 26.41 -6.97
CA TYR A 305 -6.60 26.40 -7.27
C TYR A 305 -6.33 27.09 -8.61
N ASN A 306 -5.56 28.18 -8.58
CA ASN A 306 -5.05 28.83 -9.78
C ASN A 306 -3.58 28.43 -10.02
N PRO A 307 -3.26 27.62 -11.05
CA PRO A 307 -1.90 27.16 -11.35
C PRO A 307 -0.88 28.29 -11.58
N LEU A 308 -1.34 29.48 -11.99
CA LEU A 308 -0.48 30.64 -12.25
C LEU A 308 -0.11 31.41 -10.98
N LYS A 309 -0.80 31.16 -9.85
CA LYS A 309 -0.63 31.92 -8.59
C LYS A 309 -0.10 31.06 -7.43
N VAL A 310 0.54 29.94 -7.75
CA VAL A 310 0.98 28.95 -6.75
C VAL A 310 2.22 29.42 -6.00
N LYS A 311 2.25 29.16 -4.69
CA LYS A 311 3.40 29.40 -3.82
C LYS A 311 4.07 28.08 -3.49
N ARG A 312 5.33 27.93 -3.90
CA ARG A 312 6.16 26.78 -3.56
C ARG A 312 6.68 26.93 -2.12
N CYS A 313 6.64 25.87 -1.32
CA CYS A 313 7.25 25.89 0.02
C CYS A 313 8.72 26.31 -0.05
N SER A 314 9.09 27.36 0.68
CA SER A 314 10.47 27.87 0.68
C SER A 314 11.48 26.91 1.32
N ARG A 315 11.04 26.01 2.20
CA ARG A 315 11.91 25.05 2.91
C ARG A 315 12.14 23.77 2.11
N CYS A 316 11.08 22.99 1.88
CA CYS A 316 11.23 21.70 1.22
C CYS A 316 11.24 21.80 -0.31
N LYS A 317 10.75 22.92 -0.88
CA LYS A 317 10.62 23.11 -2.33
C LYS A 317 9.86 21.97 -3.02
N ARG A 318 9.05 21.21 -2.28
CA ARG A 318 8.41 19.95 -2.73
C ARG A 318 6.89 19.98 -2.65
N VAL A 319 6.30 21.08 -2.19
CA VAL A 319 4.85 21.24 -2.00
C VAL A 319 4.41 22.63 -2.48
N TRP A 320 3.15 22.74 -2.92
CA TRP A 320 2.58 23.95 -3.52
C TRP A 320 1.31 24.38 -2.78
N TYR A 321 1.11 25.69 -2.64
CA TYR A 321 -0.05 26.25 -1.96
C TYR A 321 -0.72 27.31 -2.85
N CYS A 322 -2.04 27.45 -2.75
CA CYS A 322 -2.76 28.50 -3.47
C CYS A 322 -2.45 29.91 -2.95
N SER A 323 -1.98 30.03 -1.69
CA SER A 323 -1.74 31.31 -1.05
C SER A 323 -0.60 31.25 -0.03
N GLN A 324 -0.05 32.42 0.35
CA GLN A 324 0.95 32.54 1.41
C GLN A 324 0.38 32.15 2.79
N GLU A 325 -0.93 32.31 2.97
CA GLU A 325 -1.63 31.89 4.19
C GLU A 325 -1.66 30.37 4.33
N CYS A 326 -1.94 29.65 3.24
CA CYS A 326 -1.87 28.19 3.20
C CYS A 326 -0.46 27.67 3.49
N VAL A 327 0.59 28.38 3.02
CA VAL A 327 2.00 28.08 3.39
C VAL A 327 2.20 28.20 4.90
N ARG A 328 1.72 29.30 5.51
CA ARG A 328 1.88 29.59 6.94
C ARG A 328 1.15 28.56 7.81
N LEU A 329 -0.10 28.25 7.48
CA LEU A 329 -0.92 27.29 8.22
C LEU A 329 -0.34 25.87 8.15
N TYR A 330 0.13 25.44 6.98
CA TYR A 330 0.79 24.13 6.87
C TYR A 330 2.10 24.09 7.65
N ALA A 331 2.97 25.11 7.52
CA ALA A 331 4.23 25.16 8.26
C ALA A 331 4.01 25.07 9.78
N THR A 332 2.88 25.58 10.24
CA THR A 332 2.42 25.50 11.63
C THR A 332 1.98 24.09 12.01
N LEU A 333 1.09 23.46 11.24
CA LEU A 333 0.66 22.08 11.48
C LEU A 333 1.81 21.08 11.41
N PHE A 334 2.72 21.27 10.47
CA PHE A 334 3.92 20.46 10.36
C PHE A 334 4.87 20.69 11.52
N ALA A 335 5.05 21.94 11.98
CA ALA A 335 5.80 22.22 13.20
C ALA A 335 5.17 21.48 14.38
N ILE A 336 3.85 21.57 14.58
CA ILE A 336 3.11 20.87 15.64
C ILE A 336 3.36 19.35 15.61
N ARG A 337 3.22 18.70 14.45
CA ARG A 337 3.40 17.25 14.31
C ARG A 337 4.84 16.78 14.48
N SER A 338 5.82 17.67 14.26
CA SER A 338 7.24 17.32 14.22
C SER A 338 8.06 17.86 15.39
N SER A 339 7.40 18.44 16.39
CA SER A 339 8.08 19.18 17.45
C SER A 339 8.00 18.57 18.85
N SER A 340 9.02 18.86 19.64
CA SER A 340 9.13 18.51 21.06
C SER A 340 8.15 19.32 21.92
N ARG A 341 7.86 18.87 23.16
CA ARG A 341 6.97 19.52 24.15
C ARG A 341 7.15 21.06 24.28
N THR A 342 8.33 21.59 23.97
CA THR A 342 8.68 23.01 24.06
C THR A 342 7.99 23.88 22.99
N ASP A 343 7.76 23.36 21.78
CA ASP A 343 7.12 24.10 20.70
C ASP A 343 5.58 24.13 20.85
N ILE A 344 5.02 23.13 21.54
CA ILE A 344 3.60 23.08 21.95
C ILE A 344 3.26 24.23 22.91
N LYS A 345 4.19 24.61 23.81
CA LYS A 345 3.99 25.75 24.72
C LYS A 345 3.86 27.09 23.99
N ARG A 346 4.63 27.31 22.92
CA ARG A 346 4.57 28.55 22.11
C ARG A 346 3.25 28.75 21.37
N LEU A 347 2.53 27.66 21.12
CA LEU A 347 1.23 27.68 20.43
C LEU A 347 0.06 28.02 21.34
N ARG A 348 0.28 27.93 22.67
CA ARG A 348 -0.71 28.31 23.69
C ARG A 348 -0.96 29.83 23.73
N ASP A 349 0.03 30.61 23.31
CA ASP A 349 0.02 32.08 23.40
C ASP A 349 -0.45 32.74 22.08
N TRP A 350 -1.10 31.99 21.17
CA TRP A 350 -1.46 32.47 19.84
C TRP A 350 -2.88 33.06 19.77
N PRO A 351 -3.13 34.19 19.08
CA PRO A 351 -4.41 34.90 19.12
C PRO A 351 -5.61 34.08 18.61
N GLU A 352 -6.75 34.22 19.29
CA GLU A 352 -8.02 33.48 19.09
C GLU A 352 -8.64 33.55 17.68
N LYS A 353 -8.15 34.43 16.80
CA LYS A 353 -8.67 34.57 15.42
C LYS A 353 -8.37 33.38 14.49
N HIS A 354 -7.67 32.34 14.97
CA HIS A 354 -7.25 31.17 14.20
C HIS A 354 -7.96 29.86 14.61
N ARG A 355 -9.24 29.96 15.04
CA ARG A 355 -10.11 28.88 15.56
C ARG A 355 -10.05 27.51 14.85
N PRO A 356 -9.89 27.38 13.52
CA PRO A 356 -9.76 26.06 12.88
C PRO A 356 -8.52 25.27 13.32
N VAL A 357 -7.42 25.96 13.66
CA VAL A 357 -6.18 25.35 14.19
C VAL A 357 -6.37 24.88 15.65
N CYS A 358 -7.31 25.49 16.38
CA CYS A 358 -7.62 25.14 17.76
C CYS A 358 -8.32 23.77 17.89
N THR A 359 -9.10 23.34 16.90
CA THR A 359 -9.73 22.01 16.92
C THR A 359 -8.69 20.90 16.80
N THR A 360 -7.69 21.07 15.93
CA THR A 360 -6.57 20.13 15.79
C THR A 360 -5.64 20.19 17.01
N LEU A 361 -5.39 21.38 17.57
CA LEU A 361 -4.64 21.52 18.82
C LEU A 361 -5.36 20.87 20.00
N LYS A 362 -6.69 20.97 20.07
CA LYS A 362 -7.51 20.31 21.10
C LYS A 362 -7.46 18.79 20.94
N LEU A 363 -7.58 18.27 19.71
CA LEU A 363 -7.44 16.84 19.42
C LEU A 363 -6.05 16.30 19.80
N ILE A 364 -5.00 17.07 19.50
CA ILE A 364 -3.61 16.72 19.86
C ILE A 364 -3.40 16.82 21.38
N GLN A 365 -4.00 17.80 22.05
CA GLN A 365 -3.97 17.90 23.53
C GLN A 365 -4.72 16.75 24.20
N GLU A 366 -5.86 16.34 23.64
CA GLU A 366 -6.63 15.18 24.11
C GLU A 366 -5.84 13.88 23.88
N THR A 367 -5.20 13.73 22.71
CA THR A 367 -4.36 12.55 22.40
C THR A 367 -3.11 12.49 23.28
N LEU A 368 -2.43 13.62 23.52
CA LEU A 368 -1.26 13.68 24.43
C LEU A 368 -1.66 13.49 25.90
N ALA A 369 -2.87 13.92 26.29
CA ALA A 369 -3.42 13.65 27.63
C ALA A 369 -3.82 12.19 27.79
N ASP A 370 -4.25 11.52 26.71
CA ASP A 370 -4.54 10.09 26.70
C ASP A 370 -3.25 9.25 26.70
N GLU A 371 -2.21 9.66 25.97
CA GLU A 371 -0.87 9.03 26.04
C GLU A 371 -0.25 9.19 27.43
N ALA A 372 -0.35 10.37 28.05
CA ALA A 372 0.12 10.59 29.42
C ALA A 372 -0.64 9.73 30.45
N ARG A 373 -1.97 9.55 30.26
CA ARG A 373 -2.77 8.62 31.04
C ARG A 373 -2.35 7.16 30.81
N GLN A 374 -2.05 6.77 29.57
CA GLN A 374 -1.54 5.42 29.26
C GLN A 374 -0.14 5.15 29.84
N GLU A 375 0.70 6.18 29.99
CA GLU A 375 1.99 6.04 30.68
C GLU A 375 1.84 5.87 32.20
N GLU A 376 0.80 6.45 32.82
CA GLU A 376 0.45 6.18 34.23
C GLU A 376 -0.02 4.73 34.48
N PHE A 377 -0.46 4.01 33.45
CA PHE A 377 -0.83 2.58 33.53
C PHE A 377 0.34 1.60 33.31
N LYS A 378 1.53 2.08 32.91
CA LYS A 378 2.73 1.22 32.76
C LYS A 378 3.26 0.56 34.05
N PRO A 379 3.00 1.01 35.30
CA PRO A 379 3.50 0.31 36.49
C PRO A 379 2.90 -1.09 36.69
N TRP A 380 1.73 -1.39 36.12
CA TRP A 380 1.04 -2.68 36.32
C TRP A 380 1.57 -3.82 35.44
N TYR A 381 2.41 -3.53 34.43
CA TYR A 381 2.97 -4.54 33.52
C TYR A 381 4.40 -4.99 33.89
N ARG A 382 4.95 -4.55 35.02
CA ARG A 382 6.27 -5.02 35.52
C ARG A 382 6.19 -6.10 36.59
N VAL A 383 5.00 -6.62 36.88
CA VAL A 383 4.79 -7.77 37.77
C VAL A 383 3.92 -8.80 37.06
N LEU A 384 4.38 -9.33 35.93
CA LEU A 384 4.01 -10.63 35.37
C LEU A 384 5.21 -11.22 34.65
#